data_AF-A0A7S3C072-F1
#
_entry.id   AF-A0A7S3C072-F1
#
_cell.length_a   1.000
_cell.length_b   1.000
_cell.length_c   1.000
_cell.angle_alpha   90.00
_cell.angle_beta   90.00
_cell.angle_gamma   90.00
#
_symmetry.space_group_name_H-M   'P 1'
#
loop_
_entity.id
_entity.type
_entity.pdbx_description
1 polymer ?
#
loop_
_entity_poly.entity_id
_entity_poly.type
_entity_poly.pdbx_seq_one_letter_code
_entity_poly.pdbx_strand_id
1 'polypeptide(L)'
;MSSYGYQILQTLVTDIEPASNVKAAMNDINAAHRQRVAALERAEAEKLQIVKAAEADAEAKHLAGQGIARQRQAIVNGLRESVNTFQEDVTEVNAREVLNLVLTTQYFDTLNSIGSSSRTNTVFVPHGPGAVSDVAQQIAAGGIMAAATTQTMKRGR
;
A
#
# COMPACT_ATOMS: atom_id res chain seq x y z
N MET A 1 70.55 46.47 -2.01
CA MET A 1 71.92 46.81 -1.55
C MET A 1 72.74 45.53 -1.55
N SER A 2 73.49 45.28 -2.62
CA SER A 2 74.42 44.16 -2.72
C SER A 2 75.84 44.62 -2.38
N SER A 3 76.30 44.29 -1.18
CA SER A 3 77.72 44.14 -0.87
C SER A 3 78.00 42.96 0.07
N TYR A 4 76.97 42.47 0.78
CA TYR A 4 76.77 41.07 1.17
C TYR A 4 75.24 40.87 1.17
N GLY A 5 74.69 40.05 0.26
CA GLY A 5 73.27 40.13 -0.09
C GLY A 5 72.52 38.82 0.07
N TYR A 6 71.84 38.63 1.21
CA TYR A 6 70.80 37.61 1.31
C TYR A 6 69.61 38.03 0.45
N GLN A 7 69.14 37.14 -0.43
CA GLN A 7 67.92 37.33 -1.20
C GLN A 7 66.78 36.59 -0.50
N ILE A 8 65.90 37.33 0.18
CA ILE A 8 64.73 36.76 0.85
C ILE A 8 63.70 36.43 -0.24
N LEU A 9 63.52 35.13 -0.54
CA LEU A 9 62.57 34.63 -1.55
C LEU A 9 61.11 34.72 -1.05
N GLN A 10 60.88 34.35 0.21
CA GLN A 10 59.57 34.44 0.87
C GLN A 10 59.79 34.41 2.38
N THR A 11 58.98 35.18 3.12
CA THR A 11 58.89 35.11 4.58
C THR A 11 57.52 34.57 4.95
N LEU A 12 57.47 33.44 5.66
CA LEU A 12 56.23 32.97 6.27
C LEU A 12 56.04 33.69 7.60
N VAL A 13 54.83 34.21 7.81
CA VAL A 13 54.40 34.64 9.13
C VAL A 13 54.25 33.39 9.99
N THR A 14 55.04 33.29 11.06
CA THR A 14 55.12 32.10 11.90
C THR A 14 54.04 32.04 12.96
N ASP A 15 53.53 33.19 13.42
CA ASP A 15 52.43 33.21 14.39
C ASP A 15 51.66 34.54 14.39
N ILE A 16 50.33 34.47 14.47
CA ILE A 16 49.43 35.60 14.70
C ILE A 16 48.42 35.15 15.75
N GLU A 17 48.49 35.78 16.93
CA GLU A 17 47.50 35.55 17.98
C GLU A 17 46.51 36.71 18.07
N PRO A 18 45.28 36.55 17.55
CA PRO A 18 44.22 37.51 17.81
C PRO A 18 43.75 37.42 19.26
N ALA A 19 43.11 38.50 19.73
CA ALA A 19 42.55 38.55 21.08
C ALA A 19 41.52 37.43 21.31
N SER A 20 41.46 36.91 22.55
CA SER A 20 40.65 35.73 22.91
C SER A 20 39.16 35.92 22.61
N ASN A 21 38.63 37.13 22.81
CA ASN A 21 37.26 37.50 22.45
C ASN A 21 36.99 37.40 20.94
N VAL A 22 37.94 37.79 20.09
CA VAL A 22 37.81 37.69 18.63
C VAL A 22 37.88 36.24 18.18
N LYS A 23 38.78 35.42 18.77
CA LYS A 23 38.83 33.96 18.48
C LYS A 23 37.49 33.29 18.80
N ALA A 24 36.91 33.59 19.97
CA ALA A 24 35.62 33.02 20.39
C ALA A 24 34.48 33.44 19.44
N ALA A 25 34.35 34.75 19.17
CA ALA A 25 33.32 35.26 18.27
C ALA A 25 33.44 34.69 16.84
N MET A 26 34.66 34.54 16.32
CA MET A 26 34.89 33.92 15.02
C MET A 26 34.48 32.44 15.00
N ASN A 27 34.77 31.70 16.06
CA ASN A 27 34.35 30.30 16.16
C ASN A 27 32.84 30.17 16.21
N ASP A 28 32.16 31.02 16.97
CA ASP A 28 30.70 31.01 17.07
C ASP A 28 30.04 31.35 15.73
N ILE A 29 30.57 32.32 14.98
CA ILE A 29 30.08 32.67 13.64
C ILE A 29 30.24 31.48 12.69
N ASN A 30 31.40 30.83 12.71
CA ASN A 30 31.66 29.67 11.85
C ASN A 30 30.80 28.47 12.22
N ALA A 31 30.61 28.22 13.53
CA ALA A 31 29.73 27.18 14.03
C ALA A 31 28.28 27.44 13.60
N ALA A 32 27.77 28.67 13.79
CA ALA A 32 26.42 29.05 13.38
C ALA A 32 26.22 28.97 11.86
N HIS A 33 27.23 29.37 11.07
CA HIS A 33 27.18 29.24 9.61
C HIS A 33 27.11 27.78 9.18
N ARG A 34 27.96 26.91 9.74
CA ARG A 34 27.94 25.47 9.46
C ARG A 34 26.63 24.82 9.89
N GLN A 35 26.10 25.19 11.06
CA GLN A 35 24.81 24.71 11.54
C GLN A 35 23.67 25.14 10.62
N ARG A 36 23.67 26.38 10.13
CA ARG A 36 22.65 26.88 9.20
C ARG A 36 22.67 26.10 7.88
N VAL A 37 23.85 25.89 7.31
CA VAL A 37 24.01 25.10 6.07
C VAL A 37 23.51 23.67 6.30
N ALA A 38 23.95 23.02 7.39
CA ALA A 38 23.50 21.67 7.71
C ALA A 38 21.99 21.58 7.99
N ALA A 39 21.37 22.62 8.54
CA ALA A 39 19.92 22.66 8.75
C ALA A 39 19.15 22.80 7.43
N LEU A 40 19.63 23.64 6.52
CA LEU A 40 19.03 23.80 5.18
C LEU A 40 19.13 22.51 4.37
N GLU A 41 20.30 21.88 4.34
CA GLU A 41 20.50 20.61 3.64
C GLU A 41 19.61 19.49 4.21
N ARG A 42 19.47 19.42 5.54
CA ARG A 42 18.53 18.47 6.18
C ARG A 42 17.08 18.73 5.81
N ALA A 43 16.65 19.99 5.82
CA ALA A 43 15.28 20.34 5.46
C ALA A 43 14.97 20.03 3.98
N GLU A 44 15.93 20.27 3.09
CA GLU A 44 15.80 19.88 1.68
C GLU A 44 15.78 18.36 1.50
N ALA A 45 16.62 17.62 2.22
CA ALA A 45 16.61 16.16 2.21
C ALA A 45 15.27 15.59 2.68
N GLU A 46 14.71 16.12 3.78
CA GLU A 46 13.40 15.70 4.29
C GLU A 46 12.28 16.00 3.28
N LYS A 47 12.28 17.20 2.68
CA LYS A 47 11.33 17.55 1.63
C LYS A 47 11.43 16.58 0.45
N LEU A 48 12.65 16.28 0.00
CA LEU A 48 12.88 15.39 -1.12
C LEU A 48 12.42 13.96 -0.80
N GLN A 49 12.68 13.46 0.41
CA GLN A 49 12.19 12.16 0.85
C GLN A 49 10.65 12.08 0.82
N ILE A 50 9.96 13.09 1.34
CA ILE A 50 8.48 13.11 1.37
C ILE A 50 7.92 13.16 -0.04
N VAL A 51 8.46 14.02 -0.91
CA VAL A 51 8.00 14.13 -2.31
C VAL A 51 8.26 12.81 -3.06
N LYS A 52 9.44 12.21 -2.90
CA LYS A 52 9.78 10.95 -3.56
C LYS A 52 8.93 9.79 -3.07
N ALA A 53 8.63 9.72 -1.77
CA ALA A 53 7.71 8.73 -1.23
C ALA A 53 6.30 8.90 -1.82
N ALA A 54 5.79 10.13 -1.89
CA ALA A 54 4.48 10.41 -2.47
C ALA A 54 4.42 10.10 -3.97
N GLU A 55 5.47 10.42 -4.74
CA GLU A 55 5.60 10.05 -6.15
C GLU A 55 5.60 8.54 -6.33
N ALA A 56 6.37 7.81 -5.52
CA ALA A 56 6.43 6.35 -5.56
C ALA A 56 5.07 5.72 -5.24
N ASP A 57 4.35 6.21 -4.23
CA ASP A 57 3.01 5.73 -3.88
C ASP A 57 1.98 5.98 -4.99
N ALA A 58 2.07 7.14 -5.65
CA ALA A 58 1.19 7.47 -6.77
C ALA A 58 1.46 6.57 -7.98
N GLU A 59 2.74 6.35 -8.31
CA GLU A 59 3.15 5.49 -9.41
C GLU A 59 2.81 4.02 -9.14
N ALA A 60 3.00 3.54 -7.91
CA ALA A 60 2.61 2.19 -7.50
C ALA A 60 1.10 1.96 -7.68
N LYS A 61 0.26 2.91 -7.25
CA LYS A 61 -1.20 2.84 -7.45
C LYS A 61 -1.58 2.87 -8.93
N HIS A 62 -0.90 3.69 -9.72
CA HIS A 62 -1.13 3.77 -11.17
C HIS A 62 -0.81 2.44 -11.85
N LEU A 63 0.37 1.86 -11.58
CA LEU A 63 0.79 0.57 -12.11
C LEU A 63 -0.12 -0.57 -11.65
N ALA A 64 -0.54 -0.58 -10.38
CA ALA A 64 -1.50 -1.56 -9.87
C ALA A 64 -2.85 -1.46 -10.59
N GLY A 65 -3.37 -0.24 -10.78
CA GLY A 65 -4.60 -0.01 -11.55
C GLY A 65 -4.48 -0.48 -13.00
N GLN A 66 -3.35 -0.19 -13.64
CA GLN A 66 -3.06 -0.66 -14.99
C GLN A 66 -2.97 -2.19 -15.06
N GLY A 67 -2.36 -2.83 -14.07
CA GLY A 67 -2.29 -4.28 -13.92
C GLY A 67 -3.68 -4.91 -13.83
N ILE A 68 -4.55 -4.37 -12.97
CA ILE A 68 -5.94 -4.84 -12.82
C ILE A 68 -6.71 -4.67 -14.13
N ALA A 69 -6.57 -3.54 -14.81
CA ALA A 69 -7.24 -3.30 -16.09
C ALA A 69 -6.78 -4.31 -17.16
N ARG A 70 -5.46 -4.54 -17.29
CA ARG A 70 -4.91 -5.54 -18.20
C ARG A 70 -5.36 -6.96 -17.84
N GLN A 71 -5.38 -7.31 -16.55
CA GLN A 71 -5.88 -8.60 -16.09
C GLN A 71 -7.34 -8.79 -16.47
N ARG A 72 -8.21 -7.78 -16.25
CA ARG A 72 -9.62 -7.84 -16.64
C ARG A 72 -9.78 -8.01 -18.16
N GLN A 73 -8.98 -7.30 -18.95
CA GLN A 73 -8.99 -7.44 -20.40
C GLN A 73 -8.57 -8.86 -20.83
N ALA A 74 -7.52 -9.41 -20.23
CA ALA A 74 -7.07 -10.77 -20.49
C ALA A 74 -8.14 -11.81 -20.12
N ILE A 75 -8.83 -11.63 -19.00
CA ILE A 75 -9.96 -12.50 -18.59
C ILE A 75 -11.08 -12.43 -19.62
N VAL A 76 -11.52 -11.23 -20.02
CA VAL A 76 -12.61 -11.06 -21.00
C VAL A 76 -12.24 -11.65 -22.36
N ASN A 77 -11.01 -11.44 -22.81
CA ASN A 77 -10.52 -12.01 -24.06
C ASN A 77 -10.47 -13.54 -24.00
N GLY A 78 -9.96 -14.11 -22.91
CA GLY A 78 -9.93 -15.55 -22.70
C GLY A 78 -11.32 -16.18 -22.61
N LEU A 79 -12.27 -15.52 -21.95
CA LEU A 79 -13.67 -15.97 -21.91
C LEU A 79 -14.30 -15.94 -23.31
N ARG A 80 -14.05 -14.88 -24.08
CA ARG A 80 -14.54 -14.76 -25.46
C ARG A 80 -13.97 -15.84 -26.36
N GLU A 81 -12.67 -16.11 -26.26
CA GLU A 81 -12.01 -17.19 -27.01
C GLU A 81 -12.61 -18.54 -26.63
N SER A 82 -12.78 -18.81 -25.33
CA SER A 82 -13.40 -20.04 -24.83
C SER A 82 -14.82 -20.25 -25.39
N VAL A 83 -15.63 -19.19 -25.45
CA VAL A 83 -16.99 -19.26 -26.02
C VAL A 83 -16.95 -19.49 -27.53
N ASN A 84 -16.04 -18.83 -28.26
CA ASN A 84 -15.90 -19.03 -29.71
C ASN A 84 -15.46 -20.45 -30.05
N THR A 85 -14.44 -20.99 -29.38
CA THR A 85 -13.97 -22.38 -29.59
C THR A 85 -15.09 -23.38 -29.32
N PHE A 86 -15.87 -23.19 -28.25
CA PHE A 86 -16.99 -24.09 -27.91
C PHE A 86 -18.13 -24.03 -28.94
N GLN A 87 -18.38 -22.86 -29.52
CA GLN A 87 -19.40 -22.67 -30.56
C GLN A 87 -18.99 -23.28 -31.92
N GLU A 88 -17.69 -23.35 -32.21
CA GLU A 88 -17.16 -24.03 -33.39
C GLU A 88 -17.27 -25.56 -33.27
N ASP A 89 -17.06 -26.11 -32.06
CA ASP A 89 -17.08 -27.56 -31.82
C ASP A 89 -18.48 -28.14 -31.61
N VAL A 90 -19.46 -27.34 -31.14
CA VAL A 90 -20.82 -27.82 -30.83
C VAL A 90 -21.88 -26.87 -31.38
N THR A 91 -22.53 -27.27 -32.48
CA THR A 91 -23.48 -26.43 -33.25
C THR A 91 -24.84 -26.23 -32.59
N GLU A 92 -25.22 -27.02 -31.58
CA GLU A 92 -26.56 -27.00 -30.97
C GLU A 92 -26.69 -26.20 -29.66
N VAL A 93 -25.60 -25.64 -29.11
CA VAL A 93 -25.65 -24.95 -27.81
C VAL A 93 -25.65 -23.43 -28.00
N ASN A 94 -26.61 -22.76 -27.37
CA ASN A 94 -26.71 -21.30 -27.39
C ASN A 94 -25.64 -20.67 -26.49
N ALA A 95 -24.92 -19.64 -26.97
CA ALA A 95 -23.91 -18.92 -26.20
C ALA A 95 -24.40 -18.43 -24.81
N ARG A 96 -25.71 -18.16 -24.68
CA ARG A 96 -26.34 -17.78 -23.40
C ARG A 96 -26.32 -18.91 -22.36
N GLU A 97 -26.40 -20.15 -22.79
CA GLU A 97 -26.40 -21.33 -21.91
C GLU A 97 -24.99 -21.65 -21.41
N VAL A 98 -23.99 -21.50 -22.28
CA VAL A 98 -22.56 -21.58 -21.91
C VAL A 98 -22.20 -20.52 -20.86
N LEU A 99 -22.65 -19.27 -21.06
CA LEU A 99 -22.42 -18.19 -20.09
C LEU A 99 -23.07 -18.49 -18.74
N ASN A 100 -24.29 -19.05 -18.72
CA ASN A 100 -24.96 -19.46 -17.48
C ASN A 100 -24.20 -20.59 -16.76
N LEU A 101 -23.64 -21.55 -17.49
CA LEU A 101 -22.82 -22.60 -16.90
C LEU A 101 -21.55 -22.04 -16.26
N VAL A 102 -20.84 -21.14 -16.96
CA VAL A 102 -19.64 -20.47 -16.42
C VAL A 102 -19.96 -19.67 -15.16
N LEU A 103 -21.07 -18.92 -15.15
CA LEU A 103 -21.52 -18.17 -13.97
C LEU A 103 -21.85 -19.09 -12.79
N THR A 104 -22.47 -20.25 -13.06
CA THR A 104 -22.81 -21.23 -12.03
C THR A 104 -21.54 -21.85 -11.43
N THR A 105 -20.55 -22.20 -12.25
CA THR A 105 -19.24 -22.68 -11.77
C THR A 105 -18.52 -21.60 -10.95
N GLN A 106 -18.50 -20.35 -11.42
CA GLN A 106 -17.89 -19.24 -10.68
C GLN A 106 -18.59 -19.00 -9.33
N TYR A 107 -19.92 -19.13 -9.28
CA TYR A 107 -20.65 -19.07 -8.02
C TYR A 107 -20.16 -20.16 -7.05
N PHE A 108 -20.05 -21.41 -7.47
CA PHE A 108 -19.54 -22.48 -6.62
C PHE A 108 -18.05 -22.32 -6.25
N ASP A 109 -17.20 -21.84 -7.16
CA ASP A 109 -15.80 -21.55 -6.87
C ASP A 109 -15.65 -20.44 -5.82
N THR A 110 -16.49 -19.40 -5.88
CA THR A 110 -16.49 -18.34 -4.85
C THR A 110 -16.97 -18.87 -3.51
N LEU A 111 -18.00 -19.74 -3.49
CA LEU A 111 -18.44 -20.43 -2.28
C LEU A 111 -17.33 -21.31 -1.69
N ASN A 112 -16.59 -22.04 -2.54
CA ASN A 112 -15.50 -22.89 -2.11
C ASN A 112 -14.30 -22.07 -1.59
N SER A 113 -13.97 -20.95 -2.23
CA SER A 113 -12.93 -20.01 -1.77
C SER A 113 -13.27 -19.41 -0.40
N ILE A 114 -14.54 -19.05 -0.18
CA ILE A 114 -15.02 -18.54 1.10
C ILE A 114 -15.02 -19.64 2.19
N GLY A 115 -15.43 -20.86 1.83
CA GLY A 115 -15.51 -22.01 2.74
C GLY A 115 -14.16 -22.61 3.13
N SER A 116 -13.15 -22.52 2.26
CA SER A 116 -11.79 -23.02 2.53
C SER A 116 -10.98 -22.11 3.46
N SER A 117 -11.37 -20.85 3.63
CA SER A 117 -10.81 -19.96 4.64
C SER A 117 -11.36 -20.34 6.02
N SER A 118 -10.56 -21.07 6.81
CA SER A 118 -10.93 -21.67 8.10
C SER A 118 -11.33 -20.69 9.22
N ARG A 119 -11.41 -19.38 8.96
CA ARG A 119 -11.74 -18.33 9.95
C ARG A 119 -12.78 -17.32 9.46
N THR A 120 -13.64 -17.70 8.53
CA THR A 120 -14.66 -16.80 7.96
C THR A 120 -16.03 -17.06 8.58
N ASN A 121 -16.56 -16.10 9.35
CA ASN A 121 -17.98 -16.06 9.70
C ASN A 121 -18.74 -15.41 8.53
N THR A 122 -19.17 -16.21 7.56
CA THR A 122 -19.90 -15.72 6.39
C THR A 122 -21.39 -15.60 6.72
N VAL A 123 -21.90 -14.37 6.79
CA VAL A 123 -23.35 -14.09 6.88
C VAL A 123 -23.90 -14.00 5.47
N PHE A 124 -24.65 -15.01 5.03
CA PHE A 124 -25.37 -14.94 3.76
C PHE A 124 -26.56 -14.00 3.91
N VAL A 125 -26.48 -12.83 3.29
CA VAL A 125 -27.64 -11.95 3.12
C VAL A 125 -28.35 -12.41 1.85
N PRO A 126 -29.55 -13.01 1.94
CA PRO A 126 -30.30 -13.36 0.75
C PRO A 126 -30.61 -12.07 -0.05
N HIS A 127 -30.61 -12.15 -1.37
CA HIS A 127 -31.00 -11.03 -2.24
C HIS A 127 -32.27 -11.44 -2.99
N GLY A 128 -33.39 -11.39 -2.28
CA GLY A 128 -34.71 -11.63 -2.83
C GLY A 128 -35.75 -10.80 -2.06
N PRO A 129 -36.96 -10.57 -2.59
CA PRO A 129 -37.98 -9.76 -1.93
C PRO A 129 -38.38 -10.25 -0.52
N GLY A 130 -38.11 -11.51 -0.17
CA GLY A 130 -38.31 -12.09 1.17
C GLY A 130 -37.08 -12.06 2.09
N ALA A 131 -35.92 -11.62 1.60
CA ALA A 131 -34.65 -11.76 2.30
C ALA A 131 -34.58 -11.03 3.64
N VAL A 132 -35.27 -9.90 3.76
CA VAL A 132 -35.32 -9.13 5.01
C VAL A 132 -36.10 -9.86 6.11
N SER A 133 -37.15 -10.61 5.73
CA SER A 133 -37.92 -11.44 6.67
C SER A 133 -37.09 -12.64 7.13
N ASP A 134 -36.39 -13.29 6.20
CA ASP A 134 -35.54 -14.45 6.51
C ASP A 134 -34.32 -14.07 7.36
N VAL A 135 -33.69 -12.91 7.10
CA VAL A 135 -32.59 -12.40 7.93
C VAL A 135 -33.08 -12.04 9.33
N ALA A 136 -34.23 -11.38 9.46
CA ALA A 136 -34.82 -11.07 10.76
C ALA A 136 -35.16 -12.35 11.55
N GLN A 137 -35.70 -13.37 10.88
CA GLN A 137 -35.98 -14.67 11.49
C GLN A 137 -34.70 -15.44 11.86
N GLN A 138 -33.65 -15.41 11.03
CA GLN A 138 -32.38 -16.06 11.34
C GLN A 138 -31.63 -15.38 12.49
N ILE A 139 -31.67 -14.04 12.58
CA ILE A 139 -31.10 -13.29 13.70
C ILE A 139 -31.89 -13.58 14.99
N ALA A 140 -33.23 -13.59 14.93
CA ALA A 140 -34.07 -13.93 16.07
C ALA A 140 -33.84 -15.38 16.54
N ALA A 141 -33.78 -16.34 15.61
CA ALA A 141 -33.51 -17.74 15.91
C ALA A 141 -32.07 -17.95 16.46
N GLY A 142 -31.09 -17.27 15.88
CA GLY A 142 -29.69 -17.30 16.34
C GLY A 142 -29.52 -16.69 17.73
N GLY A 143 -30.23 -15.61 18.04
CA GLY A 143 -30.29 -15.01 19.38
C GLY A 143 -30.90 -15.94 20.42
N ILE A 144 -31.93 -16.70 20.06
CA ILE A 144 -32.57 -17.69 20.95
C ILE A 144 -31.66 -18.90 21.18
N MET A 145 -30.93 -19.38 20.17
CA MET A 145 -29.94 -20.47 20.36
C MET A 145 -28.74 -20.03 21.22
N ALA A 146 -28.28 -18.78 21.08
CA ALA A 146 -27.23 -18.21 21.92
C ALA A 146 -27.69 -18.02 23.38
N ALA A 147 -28.93 -17.59 23.59
CA ALA A 147 -29.53 -17.47 24.92
C ALA A 147 -29.74 -18.84 25.59
N ALA A 148 -30.20 -19.86 24.85
CA ALA A 148 -30.38 -21.22 25.35
C ALA A 148 -29.05 -21.87 25.78
N THR A 149 -27.97 -21.63 25.04
CA THR A 149 -26.62 -22.11 25.39
C THR A 149 -26.07 -21.41 26.65
N THR A 150 -26.43 -20.14 26.87
CA THR A 150 -26.00 -19.40 28.07
C THR A 150 -26.76 -19.82 29.33
N GLN A 151 -28.01 -20.29 29.19
CA GLN A 151 -28.87 -20.69 30.31
C GLN A 151 -28.54 -22.09 30.86
N THR A 152 -28.07 -23.01 30.01
CA THR A 152 -27.57 -24.34 30.44
C THR A 152 -26.24 -24.25 31.18
N MET A 153 -25.38 -23.26 30.86
CA MET A 153 -24.11 -23.03 31.55
C MET A 153 -24.28 -22.46 32.98
N LYS A 154 -25.37 -21.73 33.26
CA LYS A 154 -25.65 -21.14 34.58
C LYS A 154 -26.34 -22.09 35.57
N ARG A 155 -26.91 -23.20 35.12
CA ARG A 155 -27.59 -24.20 35.97
C ARG A 155 -26.67 -25.33 36.46
N GLY A 156 -25.41 -25.35 36.03
CA GLY A 156 -24.40 -26.37 36.37
C GLY A 156 -23.27 -25.85 37.26
N ARG A 157 -23.53 -24.88 38.15
CA ARG A 157 -22.63 -24.51 39.26
C ARG A 157 -23.37 -24.58 40.57
#